data_AF-A0A6L6XGL5-F1
#
_entry.id   AF-A0A6L6XGL5-F1
#
_cell.length_a   1.000
_cell.length_b   1.000
_cell.length_c   1.000
_cell.angle_alpha   90.00
_cell.angle_beta   90.00
_cell.angle_gamma   90.00
#
_symmetry.space_group_name_H-M   'P 1'
#
loop_
_entity.id
_entity.type
_entity.pdbx_description
1 polymer ?
#
loop_
_entity_poly.entity_id
_entity_poly.type
_entity_poly.pdbx_seq_one_letter_code
_entity_poly.pdbx_strand_id
1 'polypeptide(L)'
;MWGTQPTFSYFDVGSEGAGNQEPERFYHGFVLGLIADQTDIYEIRSNRESGFGRYDVMMVPKEREKTKIPAIILEFKVKNNKKEQTLEENSTVITSADQRKKYDAELLARGIPKEKIRHYGFAFEGKNVLIGS
;
A
#
# COMPACT_ATOMS: atom_id res chain seq x y z
N MET A 1 -5.54 -33.80 12.69
CA MET A 1 -6.42 -32.83 12.01
C MET A 1 -5.66 -31.51 12.01
N TRP A 2 -5.04 -31.15 10.89
CA TRP A 2 -4.32 -29.88 10.77
C TRP A 2 -5.36 -28.79 10.54
N GLY A 3 -5.64 -27.99 11.56
CA GLY A 3 -6.55 -26.84 11.43
C GLY A 3 -5.85 -25.74 10.65
N THR A 4 -6.41 -25.34 9.52
CA THR A 4 -6.04 -24.08 8.87
C THR A 4 -6.40 -22.95 9.83
N GLN A 5 -5.40 -22.20 10.31
CA GLN A 5 -5.67 -21.00 11.09
C GLN A 5 -6.55 -20.05 10.26
N PRO A 6 -7.61 -19.46 10.84
CA PRO A 6 -8.45 -18.53 10.11
C PRO A 6 -7.65 -17.26 9.78
N THR A 7 -7.55 -16.93 8.50
CA THR A 7 -6.92 -15.71 8.00
C THR A 7 -7.92 -14.55 8.01
N PHE A 8 -7.48 -13.39 8.50
CA PHE A 8 -8.29 -12.18 8.73
C PHE A 8 -8.43 -11.34 7.44
N SER A 9 -9.62 -10.81 7.18
CA SER A 9 -9.90 -9.92 6.03
C SER A 9 -11.05 -8.94 6.30
N TYR A 10 -11.19 -7.93 5.43
CA TYR A 10 -12.29 -6.95 5.51
C TYR A 10 -13.68 -7.63 5.58
N PHE A 11 -13.85 -8.71 4.83
CA PHE A 11 -15.11 -9.45 4.76
C PHE A 11 -15.43 -10.24 6.04
N ASP A 12 -14.46 -10.42 6.94
CA ASP A 12 -14.68 -11.03 8.26
C ASP A 12 -15.12 -10.00 9.33
N VAL A 13 -14.94 -8.69 9.07
CA VAL A 13 -15.27 -7.60 10.01
C VAL A 13 -16.38 -6.66 9.54
N GLY A 14 -16.73 -6.68 8.24
CA GLY A 14 -17.83 -5.90 7.69
C GLY A 14 -19.19 -6.53 8.01
N SER A 15 -19.90 -6.00 9.01
CA SER A 15 -21.30 -6.38 9.25
C SER A 15 -22.17 -6.04 8.04
N GLU A 16 -23.16 -6.89 7.71
CA GLU A 16 -24.12 -6.72 6.60
C GLU A 16 -24.92 -5.39 6.60
N GLY A 17 -24.74 -4.52 7.60
CA GLY A 17 -25.34 -3.18 7.67
C GLY A 17 -24.36 -1.99 7.55
N ALA A 18 -23.05 -2.22 7.46
CA ALA A 18 -22.06 -1.16 7.33
C ALA A 18 -21.89 -0.79 5.85
N GLY A 19 -22.81 0.05 5.35
CA GLY A 19 -22.84 0.47 3.96
C GLY A 19 -21.47 0.94 3.44
N ASN A 20 -21.05 0.38 2.30
CA ASN A 20 -20.07 0.95 1.38
C ASN A 20 -18.79 1.55 1.99
N GLN A 21 -18.30 1.01 3.11
CA GLN A 21 -16.98 1.43 3.61
C GLN A 21 -15.94 0.89 2.62
N GLU A 22 -15.18 1.81 2.01
CA GLU A 22 -14.21 1.50 0.96
C GLU A 22 -13.22 0.44 1.48
N PRO A 23 -13.22 -0.79 0.95
CA PRO A 23 -12.38 -1.88 1.46
C PRO A 23 -10.88 -1.53 1.49
N GLU A 24 -10.46 -0.60 0.64
CA GLU A 24 -9.11 -0.02 0.60
C GLU A 24 -8.71 0.61 1.94
N ARG A 25 -9.65 1.25 2.65
CA ARG A 25 -9.40 1.86 3.96
C ARG A 25 -9.06 0.84 5.03
N PHE A 26 -9.69 -0.33 4.98
CA PHE A 26 -9.39 -1.41 5.91
C PHE A 26 -7.97 -1.94 5.68
N TYR A 27 -7.61 -2.25 4.43
CA TYR A 27 -6.28 -2.75 4.11
C TYR A 27 -5.19 -1.72 4.37
N HIS A 28 -5.46 -0.44 4.09
CA HIS A 28 -4.59 0.66 4.46
C HIS A 28 -4.33 0.70 5.98
N GLY A 29 -5.38 0.67 6.80
CA GLY A 29 -5.25 0.65 8.26
C GLY A 29 -4.53 -0.59 8.78
N PHE A 30 -4.80 -1.75 8.18
CA PHE A 30 -4.13 -3.00 8.52
C PHE A 30 -2.63 -2.94 8.23
N VAL A 31 -2.22 -2.51 7.04
CA VAL A 31 -0.81 -2.40 6.66
C VAL A 31 -0.10 -1.34 7.52
N LEU A 32 -0.74 -0.21 7.80
CA LEU A 32 -0.21 0.78 8.74
C LEU A 32 0.04 0.19 10.12
N GLY A 33 -0.88 -0.63 10.64
CA GLY A 33 -0.69 -1.35 11.90
C GLY A 33 0.51 -2.28 11.88
N LEU A 34 0.78 -2.95 10.75
CA LEU A 34 1.93 -3.85 10.61
C LEU A 34 3.27 -3.11 10.55
N ILE A 35 3.32 -1.91 9.98
CA ILE A 35 4.57 -1.15 9.83
C ILE A 35 4.77 -0.10 10.93
N ALA A 36 3.86 -0.01 11.90
CA ALA A 36 3.87 1.03 12.93
C ALA A 36 5.12 0.97 13.83
N ASP A 37 5.73 -0.21 13.99
CA ASP A 37 6.96 -0.38 14.77
C ASP A 37 8.22 0.11 14.04
N GLN A 38 8.13 0.37 12.74
CA GLN A 38 9.25 0.86 11.92
C GLN A 38 9.50 2.36 12.08
N THR A 39 8.72 3.06 12.91
CA THR A 39 8.84 4.51 13.11
C THR A 39 10.19 4.93 13.69
N ASP A 40 10.98 4.03 14.27
CA ASP A 40 12.31 4.37 14.77
C ASP A 40 13.30 4.65 13.64
N ILE A 41 13.18 3.92 12.52
CA ILE A 41 14.10 4.00 11.37
C ILE A 41 13.47 4.70 10.15
N TYR A 42 12.15 4.79 10.08
CA TYR A 42 11.39 5.45 9.03
C TYR A 42 10.55 6.63 9.55
N GLU A 43 10.51 7.72 8.80
CA GLU A 43 9.40 8.66 8.80
C GLU A 43 8.28 8.05 7.94
N ILE A 44 7.18 7.63 8.57
CA ILE A 44 6.02 7.05 7.89
C ILE A 44 4.99 8.15 7.64
N ARG A 45 4.57 8.29 6.39
CA ARG A 45 3.55 9.22 5.92
C ARG A 45 2.44 8.44 5.26
N SER A 46 1.20 8.68 5.64
CA SER A 46 0.04 8.09 4.98
C SER A 46 -0.95 9.17 4.57
N ASN A 47 -1.70 8.93 3.50
CA ASN A 47 -2.75 9.84 3.08
C ASN A 47 -4.13 9.16 3.16
N ARG A 48 -5.08 9.84 3.81
CA ARG A 48 -6.41 9.34 4.15
C ARG A 48 -7.45 9.55 3.05
N GLU A 49 -7.13 10.30 1.99
CA GLU A 49 -8.06 10.71 0.93
C GLU A 49 -7.66 10.17 -0.46
N SER A 50 -7.51 8.85 -0.60
CA SER A 50 -7.13 8.20 -1.86
C SER A 50 -8.27 8.25 -2.90
N GLY A 51 -8.38 9.40 -3.58
CA GLY A 51 -9.24 9.56 -4.78
C GLY A 51 -8.58 10.36 -5.92
N PHE A 52 -7.51 11.12 -5.64
CA PHE A 52 -6.94 12.09 -6.59
C PHE A 52 -5.41 12.24 -6.51
N GLY A 53 -4.66 11.16 -6.77
CA GLY A 53 -3.23 11.30 -7.12
C GLY A 53 -2.25 11.37 -5.94
N ARG A 54 -2.59 10.83 -4.77
CA ARG A 54 -1.74 10.76 -3.56
C ARG A 54 -1.37 9.31 -3.25
N TYR A 55 -0.18 9.08 -2.70
CA TYR A 55 0.25 7.76 -2.26
C TYR A 55 -0.53 7.33 -1.03
N ASP A 56 -0.74 6.03 -0.88
CA ASP A 56 -1.38 5.50 0.33
C ASP A 56 -0.40 5.54 1.50
N VAL A 57 0.82 5.03 1.32
CA VAL A 57 1.89 5.08 2.33
C VAL A 57 3.24 5.38 1.70
N MET A 58 4.01 6.26 2.34
CA MET A 58 5.40 6.55 2.04
C MET A 58 6.26 6.38 3.29
N MET A 59 7.33 5.60 3.18
CA MET A 59 8.30 5.36 4.24
C MET A 59 9.64 5.98 3.84
N VAL A 60 10.06 7.02 4.56
CA VAL A 60 11.29 7.77 4.28
C VAL A 60 12.35 7.44 5.34
N PRO A 61 13.54 6.91 5.00
CA PRO A 61 14.57 6.60 5.99
C PRO A 61 15.01 7.85 6.76
N LYS A 62 15.08 7.77 8.10
CA LYS A 62 15.51 8.90 8.95
C LYS A 62 17.01 9.16 8.86
N GLU A 63 17.85 8.13 8.93
CA GLU A 63 19.32 8.23 8.92
C GLU A 63 19.93 7.79 7.58
N ARG A 64 19.60 8.55 6.51
CA ARG A 64 19.84 8.22 5.09
C ARG A 64 21.26 7.72 4.72
N GLU A 65 22.30 8.26 5.36
CA GLU A 65 23.69 7.89 5.07
C GLU A 65 24.17 6.66 5.83
N LYS A 66 23.58 6.37 6.99
CA LYS A 66 23.94 5.22 7.83
C LYS A 66 23.08 3.99 7.55
N THR A 67 21.81 4.21 7.21
CA THR A 67 20.87 3.13 6.91
C THR A 67 20.96 2.77 5.44
N LYS A 68 21.37 1.53 5.12
CA LYS A 68 21.35 0.96 3.76
C LYS A 68 19.93 0.65 3.25
N ILE A 69 18.90 1.19 3.89
CA ILE A 69 17.50 0.86 3.65
C ILE A 69 16.89 1.84 2.63
N PRO A 70 16.01 1.37 1.72
CA PRO A 70 15.42 2.21 0.68
C PRO A 70 14.28 3.07 1.23
N ALA A 71 13.92 4.11 0.49
CA ALA A 71 12.60 4.72 0.59
C ALA A 71 11.57 3.81 -0.09
N ILE A 72 10.38 3.73 0.51
CA ILE A 72 9.32 2.81 0.05
C ILE A 72 8.03 3.60 -0.18
N ILE A 73 7.38 3.37 -1.31
CA ILE A 73 6.05 3.85 -1.62
C ILE A 73 5.13 2.63 -1.77
N LEU A 74 4.05 2.59 -1.00
CA LEU A 74 3.03 1.55 -1.05
C LEU A 74 1.72 2.14 -1.59
N GLU A 75 1.09 1.38 -2.48
CA GLU A 75 -0.20 1.67 -3.08
C GLU A 75 -1.11 0.46 -2.92
N PHE A 76 -2.37 0.69 -2.57
CA PHE A 76 -3.38 -0.33 -2.37
C PHE A 76 -4.50 -0.16 -3.39
N LYS A 77 -4.95 -1.28 -3.95
CA LYS A 77 -6.14 -1.35 -4.80
C LYS A 77 -6.98 -2.53 -4.39
N VAL A 78 -8.29 -2.33 -4.30
CA VAL A 78 -9.21 -3.44 -4.08
C VAL A 78 -9.98 -3.70 -5.37
N LYS A 79 -9.95 -4.96 -5.83
CA LYS A 79 -10.75 -5.36 -6.98
C LYS A 79 -12.23 -5.18 -6.65
N ASN A 80 -12.93 -4.43 -7.50
CA ASN A 80 -14.38 -4.30 -7.42
C ASN A 80 -15.03 -5.40 -8.26
N ASN A 81 -15.74 -6.33 -7.61
CA ASN A 81 -16.38 -7.48 -8.24
C ASN A 81 -17.43 -7.13 -9.32
N LYS A 82 -17.78 -5.84 -9.47
CA LYS A 82 -18.68 -5.35 -10.53
C LYS A 82 -18.00 -5.14 -11.89
N LYS A 83 -16.68 -5.17 -11.97
CA LYS A 83 -15.94 -5.11 -13.23
C LYS A 83 -15.24 -6.45 -13.46
N GLU A 84 -15.35 -6.98 -14.67
CA GLU A 84 -14.48 -8.08 -15.13
C GLU A 84 -13.06 -7.53 -15.25
N GLN A 85 -12.32 -7.55 -14.15
CA GLN A 85 -10.88 -7.31 -14.12
C GLN A 85 -10.23 -8.45 -13.36
N THR A 86 -9.15 -9.00 -13.88
CA THR A 86 -8.38 -10.05 -13.19
C THR A 86 -7.60 -9.45 -12.01
N LEU A 87 -7.14 -10.29 -11.08
CA LEU A 87 -6.33 -9.82 -9.95
C LEU A 87 -4.96 -9.32 -10.44
N GLU A 88 -4.45 -9.99 -11.47
CA GLU A 88 -3.20 -9.72 -12.18
C GLU A 88 -3.25 -8.37 -12.91
N GLU A 89 -4.37 -8.06 -13.55
CA GLU A 89 -4.63 -6.75 -14.14
C GLU A 89 -4.68 -5.65 -13.07
N ASN A 90 -5.12 -5.94 -11.85
CA ASN A 90 -5.12 -5.00 -10.74
C ASN A 90 -3.74 -4.84 -10.08
N SER A 91 -2.96 -5.91 -9.95
CA SER A 91 -1.59 -5.88 -9.37
C SER A 91 -0.59 -5.17 -10.27
N THR A 92 -0.82 -5.18 -11.58
CA THR A 92 -0.05 -4.38 -12.55
C THR A 92 -0.45 -2.91 -12.56
N VAL A 93 -1.58 -2.54 -11.93
CA VAL A 93 -1.89 -1.13 -11.67
C VAL A 93 -1.13 -0.62 -10.45
N ILE A 94 0.19 -0.75 -10.50
CA ILE A 94 1.07 0.24 -9.89
C ILE A 94 0.61 1.60 -10.45
N THR A 95 0.50 2.61 -9.58
CA THR A 95 0.06 3.97 -9.93
C THR A 95 0.61 4.43 -11.29
N SER A 96 -0.15 5.24 -12.03
CA SER A 96 0.24 5.63 -13.39
C SER A 96 1.68 6.16 -13.42
N ALA A 97 2.37 6.01 -14.55
CA ALA A 97 3.77 6.46 -14.67
C ALA A 97 3.94 7.93 -14.23
N ASP A 98 2.93 8.77 -14.46
CA ASP A 98 2.93 10.17 -14.05
C ASP A 98 2.76 10.36 -12.53
N GLN A 99 1.98 9.50 -11.89
CA GLN A 99 1.76 9.51 -10.46
C GLN A 99 3.03 9.05 -9.72
N ARG A 100 3.70 8.00 -10.22
CA ARG A 100 5.04 7.59 -9.74
C ARG A 100 6.06 8.72 -9.83
N LYS A 101 6.15 9.40 -10.98
CA LYS A 101 7.05 10.55 -11.16
C LYS A 101 6.82 11.66 -10.12
N LYS A 102 5.56 11.91 -9.73
CA LYS A 102 5.23 12.92 -8.70
C LYS A 102 5.73 12.50 -7.31
N TYR A 103 5.63 11.22 -6.97
CA TYR A 103 6.11 10.72 -5.67
C TYR A 103 7.63 10.69 -5.61
N ASP A 104 8.26 10.23 -6.70
CA ASP A 104 9.71 10.26 -6.84
C ASP A 104 10.25 11.68 -6.67
N ALA A 105 9.59 12.68 -7.26
CA ALA A 105 10.03 14.07 -7.17
C ALA A 105 10.17 14.55 -5.71
N GLU A 106 9.27 14.15 -4.81
CA GLU A 106 9.39 14.49 -3.39
C GLU A 106 10.62 13.82 -2.74
N LEU A 107 10.86 12.54 -3.03
CA LEU A 107 11.99 11.79 -2.47
C LEU A 107 13.33 12.23 -3.07
N LEU A 108 13.36 12.53 -4.36
CA LEU A 108 14.51 13.07 -5.08
C LEU A 108 14.87 14.47 -4.55
N ALA A 109 13.88 15.33 -4.29
CA ALA A 109 14.11 16.64 -3.68
C ALA A 109 14.70 16.55 -2.26
N ARG A 110 14.50 15.40 -1.59
CA ARG A 110 15.14 15.07 -0.30
C ARG A 110 16.52 14.44 -0.47
N GLY A 111 17.05 14.32 -1.69
CA GLY A 111 18.37 13.73 -1.95
C GLY A 111 18.39 12.20 -1.85
N ILE A 112 17.23 11.54 -1.91
CA ILE A 112 17.16 10.07 -2.00
C ILE A 112 17.37 9.70 -3.46
N PRO A 113 18.42 8.93 -3.79
CA PRO A 113 18.72 8.63 -5.17
C PRO A 113 17.69 7.63 -5.72
N LYS A 114 17.40 7.72 -7.03
CA LYS A 114 16.28 6.99 -7.66
C LYS A 114 16.38 5.48 -7.49
N GLU A 115 17.59 4.94 -7.53
CA GLU A 115 17.89 3.52 -7.32
C GLU A 115 17.58 3.01 -5.90
N LYS A 116 17.38 3.92 -4.94
CA LYS A 116 16.96 3.62 -3.56
C LYS A 116 15.49 3.89 -3.30
N ILE A 117 14.68 4.14 -4.34
CA ILE A 117 13.23 4.27 -4.23
C ILE A 117 12.60 2.96 -4.71
N ARG A 118 11.78 2.35 -3.85
CA ARG A 118 11.04 1.12 -4.15
C ARG A 118 9.55 1.42 -4.16
N HIS A 119 8.84 0.92 -5.17
CA HIS A 119 7.40 1.00 -5.26
C HIS A 119 6.82 -0.40 -5.09
N TYR A 120 5.73 -0.51 -4.34
CA TYR A 120 4.96 -1.74 -4.23
C TYR A 120 3.48 -1.44 -4.41
N GLY A 121 2.83 -2.20 -5.28
CA GLY A 121 1.39 -2.18 -5.48
C GLY A 121 0.77 -3.44 -4.88
N PHE A 122 -0.26 -3.27 -4.06
CA PHE A 122 -1.01 -4.35 -3.44
C PHE A 122 -2.40 -4.39 -4.05
N ALA A 123 -2.74 -5.50 -4.70
CA ALA A 123 -4.08 -5.75 -5.20
C ALA A 123 -4.77 -6.79 -4.32
N PHE A 124 -5.90 -6.41 -3.71
CA PHE A 124 -6.67 -7.29 -2.84
C PHE A 124 -7.96 -7.77 -3.51
N GLU A 125 -8.28 -9.05 -3.31
CA GLU A 125 -9.56 -9.67 -3.63
C GLU A 125 -9.91 -10.65 -2.50
N GLY A 126 -10.87 -10.28 -1.65
CA GLY A 126 -11.17 -11.10 -0.48
C GLY A 126 -9.94 -11.26 0.41
N LYS A 127 -9.54 -12.50 0.65
CA LYS A 127 -8.36 -12.89 1.44
C LYS A 127 -7.09 -12.98 0.59
N ASN A 128 -7.19 -12.83 -0.72
CA ASN A 128 -6.07 -12.91 -1.65
C ASN A 128 -5.43 -11.54 -1.81
N VAL A 129 -4.11 -11.51 -1.84
CA VAL A 129 -3.31 -10.32 -2.15
C VAL A 129 -2.25 -10.67 -3.18
N LEU A 130 -2.16 -9.84 -4.23
CA LEU A 130 -1.03 -9.85 -5.15
C LEU A 130 -0.19 -8.60 -4.91
N ILE A 131 1.12 -8.79 -4.87
CA ILE A 131 2.09 -7.72 -4.69
C ILE A 131 2.89 -7.58 -5.97
N GLY A 132 2.81 -6.41 -6.60
CA GLY A 132 3.66 -6.00 -7.72
C GLY A 132 4.77 -5.05 -7.26
N SER A 133 5.90 -5.03 -7.95
CA SER A 133 7.05 -4.15 -7.69
C SER A 133 7.64 -3.60 -8.98
#